data_AF-A0A5F8GUM6-F1
#
_entry.id   AF-A0A5F8GUM6-F1
#
_cell.length_a   1.000
_cell.length_b   1.000
_cell.length_c   1.000
_cell.angle_alpha   90.00
_cell.angle_beta   90.00
_cell.angle_gamma   90.00
#
_symmetry.space_group_name_H-M   'P 1'
#
loop_
_entity.id
_entity.type
_entity.pdbx_description
1 polymer ?
#
loop_
_entity_poly.entity_id
_entity_poly.type
_entity_poly.pdbx_seq_one_letter_code
_entity_poly.pdbx_strand_id
1 'polypeptide(L)'
;MPKSSRLWQNLPQLGSSSSSLTLTQYAGRPCLRAHLSPRLCIRNAVPLGTTAKEEMEHFWNKNTNSNRPLSPHITIYSWSLPMAMSICHRASGIALSAGVSLFGLAALLLPGNFESHVELLKSLSLGPALIHTAKFALVSPLMYHTWNGIRHLTWDLGMGLKIPQLYQSGVVVLALTVLSSIGLAAM
;
A
#
# COMPACT_ATOMS: atom_id res chain seq x y z
N MET A 1 -3.04 -4.60 -23.72
CA MET A 1 -2.50 -5.96 -24.02
C MET A 1 -1.25 -5.78 -24.85
N PRO A 2 -0.10 -6.36 -24.46
CA PRO A 2 0.17 -7.78 -24.71
C PRO A 2 0.67 -8.57 -23.48
N LYS A 3 0.64 -9.91 -23.63
CA LYS A 3 0.86 -10.96 -22.63
C LYS A 3 2.35 -11.35 -22.54
N SER A 4 2.93 -11.40 -21.35
CA SER A 4 4.30 -11.87 -21.09
C SER A 4 4.36 -13.04 -20.08
N SER A 5 3.48 -14.04 -20.22
CA SER A 5 3.37 -15.17 -19.28
C SER A 5 3.87 -16.49 -19.90
N ARG A 6 5.09 -16.51 -20.44
CA ARG A 6 5.62 -17.67 -21.17
C ARG A 6 7.08 -18.02 -20.85
N LEU A 7 7.48 -17.95 -19.58
CA LEU A 7 8.86 -18.26 -19.17
C LEU A 7 8.99 -19.24 -17.97
N TRP A 8 7.89 -19.79 -17.45
CA TRP A 8 7.94 -20.63 -16.23
C TRP A 8 7.42 -22.07 -16.39
N GLN A 9 7.28 -22.59 -17.62
CA GLN A 9 6.69 -23.92 -17.85
C GLN A 9 7.69 -25.06 -18.11
N ASN A 10 9.00 -24.81 -18.13
CA ASN A 10 9.99 -25.83 -18.51
C ASN A 10 11.05 -26.06 -17.42
N LEU A 11 10.68 -26.68 -16.30
CA LEU A 11 11.63 -27.32 -15.39
C LEU A 11 11.33 -28.82 -15.31
N PRO A 12 12.31 -29.70 -15.60
CA PRO A 12 12.10 -31.15 -15.58
C PRO A 12 11.99 -31.68 -14.14
N GLN A 13 10.95 -32.48 -13.91
CA GLN A 13 10.69 -33.24 -12.68
C GLN A 13 11.65 -34.44 -12.63
N LEU A 14 12.60 -34.47 -11.68
CA LEU A 14 13.42 -35.66 -11.43
C LEU A 14 12.57 -36.73 -10.72
N GLY A 15 12.27 -37.82 -11.43
CA GLY A 15 11.63 -39.00 -10.88
C GLY A 15 12.57 -39.81 -9.99
N SER A 16 12.08 -40.26 -8.83
CA SER A 16 12.78 -41.24 -7.99
C SER A 16 12.47 -42.66 -8.49
N SER A 17 13.53 -43.42 -8.77
CA SER A 17 13.46 -44.84 -9.11
C SER A 17 13.51 -45.67 -7.82
N SER A 18 12.43 -46.41 -7.54
CA SER A 18 12.40 -47.44 -6.49
C SER A 18 12.91 -48.77 -7.07
N SER A 19 13.98 -49.31 -6.51
CA SER A 19 14.46 -50.67 -6.80
C SER A 19 14.29 -51.55 -5.57
N SER A 20 13.41 -52.56 -5.70
CA SER A 20 13.31 -53.69 -4.78
C SER A 20 14.44 -54.69 -5.06
N LEU A 21 15.14 -55.15 -4.03
CA LEU A 21 15.92 -56.39 -4.09
C LEU A 21 15.82 -57.17 -2.77
N THR A 22 15.82 -58.48 -2.97
CA THR A 22 15.39 -59.60 -2.15
C THR A 22 16.31 -59.97 -0.98
N LEU A 23 15.68 -60.62 -0.01
CA LEU A 23 16.24 -61.41 1.09
C LEU A 23 17.31 -62.42 0.65
N THR A 24 18.41 -62.54 1.39
CA THR A 24 19.00 -63.86 1.71
C THR A 24 19.81 -63.79 3.00
N GLN A 25 19.66 -64.82 3.81
CA GLN A 25 20.26 -65.05 5.13
C GLN A 25 21.71 -65.55 4.99
N TYR A 26 22.62 -65.27 5.93
CA TYR A 26 23.27 -66.30 6.76
C TYR A 26 24.28 -65.74 7.79
N ALA A 27 24.22 -66.38 8.96
CA ALA A 27 25.09 -66.48 10.13
C ALA A 27 26.53 -65.90 10.16
N GLY A 28 26.83 -65.20 11.27
CA GLY A 28 27.79 -65.67 12.28
C GLY A 28 29.25 -65.22 12.20
N ARG A 29 29.69 -64.35 13.14
CA ARG A 29 30.73 -64.58 14.17
C ARG A 29 31.16 -63.27 14.87
N PRO A 30 31.69 -63.34 16.10
CA PRO A 30 31.78 -62.19 17.00
C PRO A 30 33.18 -61.54 17.06
N CYS A 31 33.20 -60.32 17.60
CA CYS A 31 34.34 -59.63 18.22
C CYS A 31 35.44 -59.09 17.30
N LEU A 32 35.20 -57.91 16.71
CA LEU A 32 36.26 -56.91 16.52
C LEU A 32 35.76 -55.57 17.05
N ARG A 33 36.37 -55.13 18.15
CA ARG A 33 36.16 -53.85 18.82
C ARG A 33 36.64 -52.74 17.88
N ALA A 34 35.76 -52.29 16.99
CA ALA A 34 36.00 -51.08 16.21
C ALA A 34 36.07 -49.91 17.19
N HIS A 35 37.26 -49.30 17.30
CA HIS A 35 37.42 -47.98 17.87
C HIS A 35 36.58 -47.01 17.02
N LEU A 36 35.31 -46.84 17.38
CA LEU A 36 34.49 -45.72 16.95
C LEU A 36 35.12 -44.47 17.58
N SER A 37 36.07 -43.86 16.88
CA SER A 37 36.35 -42.45 17.09
C SER A 37 35.03 -41.73 16.81
N PRO A 38 34.42 -41.05 17.80
CA PRO A 38 33.37 -40.11 17.48
C PRO A 38 34.11 -38.95 16.81
N ARG A 39 34.33 -39.04 15.49
CA ARG A 39 34.41 -37.83 14.69
C ARG A 39 33.03 -37.22 14.85
N LEU A 40 32.89 -36.36 15.85
CA LEU A 40 31.86 -35.35 15.88
C LEU A 40 31.84 -34.77 14.47
N CYS A 41 30.81 -35.12 13.70
CA CYS A 41 30.31 -34.23 12.68
C CYS A 41 29.81 -33.01 13.45
N ILE A 42 30.75 -32.16 13.87
CA ILE A 42 30.47 -30.74 14.02
C ILE A 42 30.06 -30.34 12.61
N ARG A 43 28.77 -30.46 12.31
CA ARG A 43 28.13 -29.56 11.37
C ARG A 43 28.63 -28.21 11.85
N ASN A 44 29.41 -27.53 11.03
CA ASN A 44 29.62 -26.11 11.17
C ASN A 44 28.21 -25.51 11.20
N ALA A 45 27.65 -25.33 12.39
CA ALA A 45 26.49 -24.50 12.59
C ALA A 45 27.02 -23.13 12.21
N VAL A 46 26.71 -22.73 10.98
CA VAL A 46 26.94 -21.36 10.52
C VAL A 46 26.32 -20.51 11.62
N PRO A 47 27.10 -19.70 12.36
CA PRO A 47 26.49 -18.83 13.34
C PRO A 47 25.48 -18.00 12.56
N LEU A 48 24.22 -17.95 13.01
CA LEU A 48 23.31 -16.89 12.60
C LEU A 48 23.98 -15.60 13.12
N GLY A 49 24.86 -15.06 12.29
CA GLY A 49 25.99 -14.22 12.74
C GLY A 49 25.61 -12.77 12.99
N THR A 50 24.37 -12.40 12.68
CA THR A 50 23.85 -11.06 12.90
C THR A 50 22.35 -11.14 13.13
N THR A 51 21.84 -10.27 13.99
CA THR A 51 20.38 -10.08 14.09
C THR A 51 19.87 -9.35 12.84
N ALA A 52 18.60 -9.52 12.48
CA ALA A 52 18.01 -8.78 11.34
C ALA A 52 18.19 -7.25 11.50
N LYS A 53 18.18 -6.77 12.75
CA LYS A 53 18.48 -5.37 13.08
C LYS A 53 19.91 -4.99 12.71
N GLU A 54 20.90 -5.80 13.08
CA GLU A 54 22.31 -5.57 12.76
C GLU A 54 22.55 -5.58 11.24
N GLU A 55 21.92 -6.50 10.52
CA GLU A 55 22.02 -6.55 9.05
C GLU A 55 21.44 -5.29 8.39
N MET A 56 20.29 -4.81 8.87
CA MET A 56 19.65 -3.60 8.38
C MET A 56 20.50 -2.36 8.66
N GLU A 57 21.02 -2.21 9.88
CA GLU A 57 21.95 -1.14 10.25
C GLU A 57 23.19 -1.14 9.36
N HIS A 58 23.78 -2.32 9.14
CA HIS A 58 24.92 -2.47 8.25
C HIS A 58 24.58 -2.08 6.80
N PHE A 59 23.42 -2.49 6.29
CA PHE A 59 22.96 -2.15 4.95
C PHE A 59 22.79 -0.64 4.75
N TRP A 60 22.16 0.06 5.69
CA TRP A 60 21.95 1.51 5.61
C TRP A 60 23.26 2.27 5.72
N ASN A 61 24.10 1.92 6.70
CA ASN A 61 25.42 2.54 6.87
C ASN A 61 26.28 2.37 5.62
N LYS A 62 26.25 1.19 4.98
CA LYS A 62 26.99 0.93 3.74
C LYS A 62 26.48 1.77 2.56
N ASN A 63 25.18 1.80 2.31
CA ASN A 63 24.64 2.45 1.11
C ASN A 63 24.60 3.98 1.23
N THR A 64 24.29 4.53 2.41
CA THR A 64 24.30 5.99 2.64
C THR A 64 25.70 6.59 2.51
N ASN A 65 26.75 5.84 2.90
CA ASN A 65 28.14 6.27 2.75
C ASN A 65 28.76 5.96 1.38
N SER A 66 27.98 5.36 0.46
CA SER A 66 28.47 4.99 -0.88
C SER A 66 27.97 5.97 -1.94
N ASN A 67 28.74 6.21 -2.99
CA ASN A 67 28.32 7.02 -4.16
C ASN A 67 27.35 6.26 -5.10
N ARG A 68 26.51 5.38 -4.56
CA ARG A 68 25.56 4.59 -5.37
C ARG A 68 24.33 5.45 -5.65
N PRO A 69 23.95 5.65 -6.93
CA PRO A 69 22.74 6.38 -7.23
C PRO A 69 21.50 5.56 -6.84
N LEU A 70 20.45 6.26 -6.40
CA LEU A 70 19.12 5.66 -6.25
C LEU A 70 18.51 5.45 -7.63
N SER A 71 17.96 4.26 -7.86
CA SER A 71 17.21 3.97 -9.08
C SER A 71 16.00 4.92 -9.19
N PRO A 72 15.68 5.43 -10.39
CA PRO A 72 14.50 6.27 -10.59
C PRO A 72 13.23 5.47 -10.28
N HIS A 73 12.21 6.13 -9.71
CA HIS A 73 10.97 5.47 -9.27
C HIS A 73 9.73 6.25 -9.74
N ILE A 74 9.39 7.41 -9.16
CA ILE A 74 8.17 8.16 -9.56
C ILE A 74 8.22 8.60 -11.02
N THR A 75 9.40 8.96 -11.52
CA THR A 75 9.58 9.52 -12.87
C THR A 75 9.42 8.49 -13.99
N ILE A 76 9.60 7.21 -13.71
CA ILE A 76 9.55 6.14 -14.72
C ILE A 76 8.35 5.20 -14.55
N TYR A 77 7.63 5.27 -13.42
CA TYR A 77 6.53 4.36 -13.13
C TYR A 77 5.25 4.77 -13.86
N SER A 78 4.52 3.79 -14.41
CA SER A 78 3.25 4.04 -15.11
C SER A 78 2.12 4.32 -14.12
N TRP A 79 1.43 5.44 -14.29
CA TRP A 79 0.27 5.80 -13.47
C TRP A 79 -0.88 4.83 -13.66
N SER A 80 -1.47 4.39 -12.54
CA SER A 80 -2.69 3.57 -12.51
C SER A 80 -3.79 4.29 -11.74
N LEU A 81 -5.05 3.97 -12.04
CA LEU A 81 -6.19 4.59 -11.38
C LEU A 81 -6.15 4.43 -9.84
N PRO A 82 -5.92 3.23 -9.27
CA PRO A 82 -5.85 3.08 -7.81
C PRO A 82 -4.71 3.90 -7.17
N MET A 83 -3.57 4.05 -7.87
CA MET A 83 -2.45 4.87 -7.39
C MET A 83 -2.83 6.35 -7.31
N ALA A 84 -3.40 6.90 -8.40
CA ALA A 84 -3.84 8.30 -8.42
C ALA A 84 -4.89 8.55 -7.33
N MET A 85 -5.87 7.65 -7.19
CA MET A 85 -6.88 7.76 -6.16
C MET A 85 -6.30 7.73 -4.74
N SER A 86 -5.28 6.90 -4.47
CA SER A 86 -4.62 6.88 -3.16
C SER A 86 -3.95 8.22 -2.84
N ILE A 87 -3.28 8.83 -3.80
CA ILE A 87 -2.66 10.16 -3.64
C ILE A 87 -3.74 11.22 -3.40
N CYS A 88 -4.81 11.21 -4.22
CA CYS A 88 -5.94 12.12 -4.05
C CYS A 88 -6.60 11.95 -2.68
N HIS A 89 -6.67 10.74 -2.12
CA HIS A 89 -7.28 10.50 -0.81
C HIS A 89 -6.47 11.11 0.33
N ARG A 90 -5.14 11.04 0.23
CA ARG A 90 -4.24 11.75 1.16
C ARG A 90 -4.38 13.26 0.99
N ALA A 91 -4.34 13.76 -0.25
CA ALA A 91 -4.44 15.19 -0.53
C ALA A 91 -5.77 15.78 -0.05
N SER A 92 -6.89 15.09 -0.29
CA SER A 92 -8.20 15.53 0.19
C SER A 92 -8.28 15.48 1.72
N GLY A 93 -7.70 14.46 2.37
CA GLY A 93 -7.62 14.39 3.83
C GLY A 93 -6.84 15.56 4.41
N ILE A 94 -5.65 15.85 3.89
CA ILE A 94 -4.83 16.99 4.30
C ILE A 94 -5.58 18.32 4.09
N ALA A 95 -6.21 18.51 2.93
CA ALA A 95 -6.97 19.72 2.62
C ALA A 95 -8.16 19.92 3.58
N LEU A 96 -8.90 18.85 3.89
CA LEU A 96 -10.01 18.90 4.84
C LEU A 96 -9.55 19.18 6.27
N SER A 97 -8.49 18.50 6.73
CA SER A 97 -7.90 18.76 8.04
C SER A 97 -7.42 20.19 8.16
N ALA A 98 -6.70 20.70 7.14
CA ALA A 98 -6.27 22.09 7.10
C ALA A 98 -7.47 23.05 7.12
N GLY A 99 -8.52 22.80 6.34
CA GLY A 99 -9.74 23.61 6.32
C GLY A 99 -10.43 23.68 7.69
N VAL A 100 -10.60 22.54 8.36
CA VAL A 100 -11.20 22.48 9.70
C VAL A 100 -10.31 23.19 10.73
N SER A 101 -9.00 22.98 10.70
CA SER A 101 -8.06 23.65 11.60
C SER A 101 -8.02 25.16 11.38
N LEU A 102 -8.00 25.63 10.13
CA LEU A 102 -8.05 27.05 9.81
C LEU A 102 -9.39 27.67 10.23
N PHE A 103 -10.51 26.98 10.03
CA PHE A 103 -11.81 27.46 10.49
C PHE A 103 -11.84 27.59 12.02
N GLY A 104 -11.31 26.61 12.76
CA GLY A 104 -11.19 26.67 14.22
C GLY A 104 -10.27 27.79 14.69
N LEU A 105 -9.13 27.99 14.04
CA LEU A 105 -8.21 29.10 14.36
C LEU A 105 -8.84 30.46 14.04
N ALA A 106 -9.53 30.59 12.91
CA ALA A 106 -10.23 31.81 12.54
C ALA A 106 -11.29 32.19 13.58
N ALA A 107 -12.04 31.21 14.10
CA ALA A 107 -13.03 31.44 15.15
C ALA A 107 -12.43 31.92 16.48
N LEU A 108 -11.16 31.64 16.75
CA LEU A 108 -10.46 32.08 17.97
C LEU A 108 -9.73 33.42 17.80
N LEU A 109 -9.20 33.68 16.60
CA LEU A 109 -8.27 34.78 16.36
C LEU A 109 -8.91 35.99 15.66
N LEU A 110 -9.96 35.78 14.87
CA LEU A 110 -10.60 36.87 14.13
C LEU A 110 -11.69 37.54 14.98
N PRO A 111 -11.77 38.87 14.97
CA PRO A 111 -12.89 39.59 15.56
C PRO A 111 -14.13 39.47 14.68
N GLY A 112 -15.30 39.38 15.31
CA GLY A 112 -16.59 39.22 14.63
C GLY A 112 -17.24 37.88 14.95
N ASN A 113 -18.50 37.75 14.56
CA ASN A 113 -19.24 36.49 14.65
C ASN A 113 -19.45 35.90 13.24
N PHE A 114 -19.87 34.64 13.16
CA PHE A 114 -20.09 33.97 11.87
C PHE A 114 -21.10 34.73 10.99
N GLU A 115 -22.17 35.27 11.57
CA GLU A 115 -23.17 36.06 10.84
C GLU A 115 -22.58 37.28 10.14
N SER A 116 -21.72 38.05 10.84
CA SER A 116 -21.06 39.23 10.26
C SER A 116 -20.19 38.87 9.05
N HIS A 117 -19.49 37.74 9.07
CA HIS A 117 -18.71 37.27 7.93
C HIS A 117 -19.60 36.82 6.76
N VAL A 118 -20.75 36.21 7.04
CA VAL A 118 -21.73 35.84 6.01
C VAL A 118 -22.36 37.09 5.37
N GLU A 119 -22.68 38.11 6.15
CA GLU A 119 -23.18 39.40 5.63
C GLU A 119 -22.14 40.11 4.77
N LEU A 120 -20.87 40.11 5.20
CA LEU A 120 -19.76 40.61 4.41
C LEU A 120 -19.65 39.87 3.07
N LEU A 121 -19.76 38.53 3.06
CA LEU A 121 -19.74 37.76 1.81
C LEU A 121 -20.95 38.06 0.91
N LYS A 122 -22.13 38.32 1.49
CA LYS A 122 -23.33 38.72 0.75
C LYS A 122 -23.19 40.10 0.13
N SER A 123 -22.57 41.05 0.84
CA SER A 123 -22.41 42.43 0.34
C SER A 123 -21.48 42.52 -0.88
N LEU A 124 -20.55 41.57 -1.03
CA LEU A 124 -19.72 41.43 -2.23
C LEU A 124 -20.50 41.12 -3.51
N SER A 125 -21.80 40.77 -3.42
CA SER A 125 -22.69 40.57 -4.57
C SER A 125 -22.12 39.60 -5.62
N LEU A 126 -21.55 38.49 -5.14
CA LEU A 126 -20.91 37.49 -6.00
C LEU A 126 -21.94 36.83 -6.94
N GLY A 127 -21.54 36.61 -8.19
CA GLY A 127 -22.40 35.96 -9.18
C GLY A 127 -22.80 34.53 -8.77
N PRO A 128 -24.01 34.05 -9.12
CA PRO A 128 -24.49 32.72 -8.74
C PRO A 128 -23.54 31.58 -9.17
N ALA A 129 -22.92 31.71 -10.34
CA ALA A 129 -21.95 30.73 -10.85
C ALA A 129 -20.70 30.63 -9.96
N LEU A 130 -20.20 31.75 -9.44
CA LEU A 130 -19.04 31.77 -8.55
C LEU A 130 -19.38 31.14 -7.21
N ILE A 131 -20.56 31.45 -6.65
CA ILE A 131 -21.05 30.84 -5.41
C ILE A 131 -21.18 29.33 -5.58
N HIS A 132 -21.81 28.87 -6.66
CA HIS A 132 -21.95 27.44 -6.93
C HIS A 132 -20.58 26.74 -7.09
N THR A 133 -19.64 27.36 -7.80
CA THR A 133 -18.30 26.82 -7.98
C THR A 133 -17.54 26.73 -6.66
N ALA A 134 -17.65 27.74 -5.79
CA ALA A 134 -17.05 27.72 -4.46
C ALA A 134 -17.66 26.61 -3.57
N LYS A 135 -18.99 26.46 -3.57
CA LYS A 135 -19.67 25.37 -2.86
C LYS A 135 -19.23 24.00 -3.38
N PHE A 136 -19.17 23.83 -4.70
CA PHE A 136 -18.69 22.59 -5.33
C PHE A 136 -17.23 22.28 -4.96
N ALA A 137 -16.35 23.29 -5.02
CA ALA A 137 -14.94 23.13 -4.67
C ALA A 137 -14.72 22.73 -3.20
N LEU A 138 -15.57 23.21 -2.28
CA LEU A 138 -15.52 22.83 -0.87
C LEU A 138 -16.08 21.42 -0.62
N VAL A 139 -17.20 21.05 -1.26
CA VAL A 139 -17.86 19.77 -1.00
C VAL A 139 -17.24 18.60 -1.77
N SER A 140 -16.58 18.84 -2.91
CA SER A 140 -15.91 17.82 -3.73
C SER A 140 -14.86 17.00 -2.96
N PRO A 141 -13.84 17.61 -2.30
CA PRO A 141 -12.86 16.85 -1.54
C PRO A 141 -13.48 16.10 -0.35
N LEU A 142 -14.53 16.66 0.27
CA LEU A 142 -15.28 16.00 1.35
C LEU A 142 -15.93 14.70 0.85
N MET A 143 -16.74 14.78 -0.20
CA MET A 143 -17.44 13.62 -0.76
C MET A 143 -16.45 12.57 -1.28
N TYR A 144 -15.40 13.00 -1.98
CA TYR A 144 -14.37 12.09 -2.46
C TYR A 144 -13.69 11.35 -1.31
N HIS A 145 -13.28 12.07 -0.27
CA HIS A 145 -12.60 11.48 0.89
C HIS A 145 -13.53 10.50 1.62
N THR A 146 -14.81 10.83 1.77
CA THR A 146 -15.80 9.95 2.42
C THR A 146 -16.04 8.67 1.62
N TRP A 147 -16.35 8.76 0.32
CA TRP A 147 -16.62 7.58 -0.50
C TRP A 147 -15.38 6.68 -0.65
N ASN A 148 -14.22 7.29 -0.89
CA ASN A 148 -12.98 6.52 -0.96
C ASN A 148 -12.56 5.97 0.42
N GLY A 149 -12.91 6.67 1.51
CA GLY A 149 -12.73 6.20 2.88
C GLY A 149 -13.55 4.94 3.18
N ILE A 150 -14.82 4.90 2.76
CA ILE A 150 -15.65 3.67 2.85
C ILE A 150 -14.97 2.53 2.08
N ARG A 151 -14.48 2.80 0.86
CA ARG A 151 -13.72 1.81 0.09
C ARG A 151 -12.48 1.31 0.84
N HIS A 152 -11.71 2.18 1.50
CA HIS A 152 -10.59 1.77 2.33
C HIS A 152 -11.02 0.89 3.51
N LEU A 153 -12.10 1.25 4.22
CA LEU A 153 -12.65 0.42 5.30
C LEU A 153 -13.10 -0.95 4.80
N THR A 154 -13.65 -1.04 3.57
CA THR A 154 -13.97 -2.36 2.98
C THR A 154 -12.73 -3.18 2.66
N TRP A 155 -11.60 -2.55 2.31
CA TRP A 155 -10.32 -3.23 2.14
C TRP A 155 -9.74 -3.71 3.47
N ASP A 156 -9.93 -2.97 4.56
CA ASP A 156 -9.51 -3.37 5.90
C ASP A 156 -10.25 -4.63 6.38
N LEU A 157 -11.47 -4.86 5.87
CA LEU A 157 -12.23 -6.11 6.05
C LEU A 157 -11.78 -7.25 5.12
N GLY A 158 -10.76 -7.04 4.29
CA GLY A 158 -10.26 -8.03 3.32
C GLY A 158 -11.12 -8.20 2.06
N MET A 159 -12.07 -7.30 1.81
CA MET A 159 -13.01 -7.39 0.69
C MET A 159 -12.51 -6.58 -0.52
N GLY A 160 -12.86 -7.00 -1.74
CA GLY A 160 -12.65 -6.18 -2.95
C GLY A 160 -11.19 -6.02 -3.41
N LEU A 161 -10.28 -6.90 -2.98
CA LEU A 161 -8.84 -6.81 -3.23
C LEU A 161 -8.38 -7.40 -4.58
N LYS A 162 -9.29 -7.97 -5.39
CA LYS A 162 -8.93 -8.41 -6.74
C LYS A 162 -8.77 -7.20 -7.66
N ILE A 163 -7.77 -7.22 -8.55
CA ILE A 163 -7.51 -6.15 -9.53
C ILE A 163 -8.77 -5.61 -10.23
N PRO A 164 -9.67 -6.42 -10.83
CA PRO A 164 -10.87 -5.89 -11.45
C PRO A 164 -11.79 -5.16 -10.46
N GLN A 165 -11.91 -5.65 -9.23
CA GLN A 165 -12.72 -5.03 -8.17
C GLN A 165 -12.12 -3.69 -7.73
N LEU A 166 -10.79 -3.55 -7.71
CA LEU A 166 -10.12 -2.28 -7.43
C LEU A 166 -10.50 -1.20 -8.45
N TYR A 167 -10.54 -1.54 -9.75
CA TYR A 167 -10.95 -0.59 -10.79
C TYR A 167 -12.45 -0.29 -10.73
N GLN A 168 -13.30 -1.32 -10.56
CA GLN A 168 -14.75 -1.14 -10.44
C GLN A 168 -15.12 -0.24 -9.26
N SER A 169 -14.63 -0.56 -8.06
CA SER A 169 -14.85 0.27 -6.87
C SER A 169 -14.28 1.68 -7.04
N GLY A 170 -13.16 1.84 -7.75
CA GLY A 170 -12.59 3.15 -8.06
C GLY A 170 -13.52 4.02 -8.90
N VAL A 171 -14.07 3.46 -9.99
CA VAL A 171 -15.03 4.17 -10.85
C VAL A 171 -16.32 4.50 -10.10
N VAL A 172 -16.82 3.57 -9.28
CA VAL A 172 -18.01 3.81 -8.44
C VAL A 172 -17.79 4.99 -7.49
N VAL A 173 -16.65 5.04 -6.80
CA VAL A 173 -16.30 6.16 -5.90
C VAL A 173 -16.27 7.48 -6.65
N LEU A 174 -15.66 7.53 -7.83
CA LEU A 174 -15.59 8.76 -8.64
C LEU A 174 -16.98 9.22 -9.10
N ALA A 175 -17.82 8.30 -9.56
CA ALA A 175 -19.19 8.61 -9.97
C ALA A 175 -20.03 9.13 -8.80
N LEU A 176 -19.99 8.44 -7.65
CA LEU A 176 -20.69 8.87 -6.44
C LEU A 176 -20.23 10.24 -5.98
N THR A 177 -18.92 10.51 -6.00
CA THR A 177 -18.34 11.81 -5.66
C THR A 177 -18.95 12.92 -6.51
N VAL A 178 -18.92 12.78 -7.84
CA VAL A 178 -19.43 13.82 -8.74
C VAL A 178 -20.91 14.06 -8.52
N LEU A 179 -21.71 12.99 -8.43
CA LEU A 179 -23.17 13.10 -8.24
C LEU A 179 -23.51 13.75 -6.90
N SER A 180 -22.91 13.30 -5.79
CA SER A 180 -23.19 13.87 -4.48
C SER A 180 -22.70 15.31 -4.35
N SER A 181 -21.56 15.66 -4.96
CA SER A 181 -21.02 17.02 -4.91
C SER A 181 -21.83 18.01 -5.73
N ILE A 182 -22.33 17.62 -6.91
CA ILE A 182 -23.25 18.47 -7.68
C ILE A 182 -24.56 18.66 -6.92
N GLY A 183 -25.14 17.58 -6.39
CA GLY A 183 -26.37 17.64 -5.61
C GLY A 183 -26.27 18.59 -4.42
N LEU A 184 -25.21 18.45 -3.61
CA LEU A 184 -25.00 19.30 -2.44
C LEU A 184 -24.61 20.74 -2.78
N ALA A 185 -23.94 21.00 -3.91
CA ALA A 185 -23.60 22.36 -4.32
C ALA A 185 -24.85 23.16 -4.76
N ALA A 186 -25.83 22.46 -5.34
CA ALA A 186 -27.07 23.04 -5.86
C ALA A 186 -28.14 23.32 -4.77
N MET A 187 -28.06 22.66 -3.61
CA MET A 187 -28.89 22.94 -2.43
C MET A 187 -28.44 24.20 -1.70
#